data_AF-A0A813L695-F1
#
_entry.id   AF-A0A813L695-F1
#
_cell.length_a   1.000
_cell.length_b   1.000
_cell.length_c   1.000
_cell.angle_alpha   90.00
_cell.angle_beta   90.00
_cell.angle_gamma   90.00
#
_symmetry.space_group_name_H-M   'P 1'
#
loop_
_entity.id
_entity.type
_entity.pdbx_description
1 polymer ?
#
loop_
_entity_poly.entity_id
_entity_poly.type
_entity_poly.pdbx_seq_one_letter_code
_entity_poly.pdbx_strand_id
1 'polypeptide(L)'
;MFATTAFTAAPGVSTGHAAGFSRNLASSAVPHTPAAAALDPSAADSYGAAALVGGSALALLTATSKRSKAQRRTQKAFRLVDNIARRADAPGTVDLCAAPPGGYCEKLEKCERRKTRTVMVGSVPVGSDHPIATQTMTTTLTSDVEGTVAQIKKCADMGVDIARITVQGMTEAKACEHIKRRLLEDGYHTPIVADIHFTPKVALACADFVDKVRVNPGNFTSGRKSFDTISELTEEDIKEAQAGIEAALVPLVLKLKEKGKAMRIGVNHGSLAERILFQYGDSPEGMIASAI
;
A
#
# COMPACT_ATOMS: atom_id res chain seq x y z
N MET A 1 -4.99 14.55 0.48
CA MET A 1 -4.28 15.73 -0.07
C MET A 1 -4.05 15.47 -1.55
N PHE A 2 -4.66 16.27 -2.41
CA PHE A 2 -4.45 16.22 -3.86
C PHE A 2 -3.17 16.98 -4.18
N ALA A 3 -2.23 16.35 -4.88
CA ALA A 3 -1.06 17.01 -5.43
C ALA A 3 -1.22 17.11 -6.95
N THR A 4 -1.79 18.23 -7.38
CA THR A 4 -1.64 18.77 -8.73
C THR A 4 -0.18 19.18 -8.90
N THR A 5 0.54 18.65 -9.89
CA THR A 5 1.87 19.17 -10.24
C THR A 5 1.84 19.59 -11.71
N ALA A 6 2.05 20.88 -11.90
CA ALA A 6 2.11 21.57 -13.17
C ALA A 6 3.41 21.21 -13.93
N PHE A 7 3.30 21.04 -15.24
CA PHE A 7 4.44 20.98 -16.15
C PHE A 7 5.05 22.38 -16.32
N THR A 8 6.35 22.51 -16.06
CA THR A 8 7.16 23.64 -16.51
C THR A 8 7.74 23.31 -17.89
N ALA A 9 7.31 24.06 -18.91
CA ALA A 9 7.90 24.04 -20.24
C ALA A 9 9.03 25.09 -20.33
N ALA A 10 10.16 24.72 -20.93
CA ALA A 10 11.23 25.62 -21.35
C ALA A 10 11.03 26.06 -22.83
N PRO A 11 11.63 27.19 -23.29
CA PRO A 11 11.02 28.08 -24.27
C PRO A 11 11.55 27.97 -25.73
N GLY A 12 10.78 28.56 -26.66
CA GLY A 12 11.11 28.86 -28.07
C GLY A 12 10.33 27.96 -29.04
N VAL A 13 9.41 28.43 -29.90
CA VAL A 13 9.53 29.45 -30.95
C VAL A 13 8.16 30.12 -31.21
N SER A 14 8.19 31.41 -31.57
CA SER A 14 7.08 32.31 -31.96
C SER A 14 6.20 31.76 -33.10
N THR A 15 4.90 32.08 -33.24
CA THR A 15 4.31 33.41 -33.53
C THR A 15 2.77 33.37 -33.43
N GLY A 16 2.11 34.50 -33.06
CA GLY A 16 0.79 34.84 -33.60
C GLY A 16 -0.37 35.14 -32.64
N HIS A 17 -0.44 36.39 -32.17
CA HIS A 17 -1.63 37.27 -32.00
C HIS A 17 -2.98 36.77 -31.41
N ALA A 18 -3.42 37.54 -30.39
CA ALA A 18 -4.80 37.94 -30.05
C ALA A 18 -5.72 36.86 -29.42
N ALA A 19 -6.56 37.10 -28.40
CA ALA A 19 -6.89 38.28 -27.59
C ALA A 19 -7.61 37.82 -26.30
N GLY A 20 -7.47 38.62 -25.23
CA GLY A 20 -8.48 38.92 -24.19
C GLY A 20 -9.12 37.79 -23.37
N PHE A 21 -8.89 37.79 -22.06
CA PHE A 21 -9.91 38.17 -21.07
C PHE A 21 -9.28 38.28 -19.67
N SER A 22 -9.39 39.47 -19.09
CA SER A 22 -9.01 39.80 -17.71
C SER A 22 -10.03 39.23 -16.72
N ARG A 23 -9.56 38.73 -15.56
CA ARG A 23 -10.31 38.77 -14.29
C ARG A 23 -9.41 38.56 -13.06
N ASN A 24 -9.49 39.58 -12.20
CA ASN A 24 -9.02 39.76 -10.83
C ASN A 24 -8.71 38.49 -10.00
N LEU A 25 -7.49 38.44 -9.45
CA LEU A 25 -7.12 37.64 -8.29
C LEU A 25 -7.38 38.47 -7.02
N ALA A 26 -8.39 38.10 -6.24
CA ALA A 26 -8.55 38.54 -4.87
C ALA A 26 -7.78 37.56 -3.95
N SER A 27 -6.82 38.12 -3.21
CA SER A 27 -6.04 37.47 -2.16
C SER A 27 -6.92 37.13 -0.95
N SER A 28 -6.91 35.87 -0.51
CA SER A 28 -7.29 35.50 0.85
C SER A 28 -6.15 34.73 1.51
N ALA A 29 -5.52 35.38 2.49
CA ALA A 29 -4.46 34.83 3.31
C ALA A 29 -5.03 33.77 4.28
N VAL A 30 -4.35 32.63 4.39
CA VAL A 30 -4.61 31.60 5.41
C VAL A 30 -3.65 31.85 6.58
N PRO A 31 -4.11 31.89 7.85
CA PRO A 31 -3.26 32.19 8.99
C PRO A 31 -2.36 31.02 9.38
N HIS A 32 -1.09 31.33 9.68
CA HIS A 32 -0.10 30.40 10.23
C HIS A 32 -0.40 30.06 11.70
N THR A 33 -0.34 28.78 12.04
CA THR A 33 -0.33 28.26 13.43
C THR A 33 1.05 28.48 14.06
N PRO A 34 1.15 28.90 15.34
CA PRO A 34 2.43 29.15 15.98
C PRO A 34 3.14 27.87 16.44
N ALA A 35 4.47 27.91 16.44
CA ALA A 35 5.38 26.86 16.86
C ALA A 35 5.26 26.53 18.36
N ALA A 36 5.38 25.26 18.71
CA ALA A 36 5.38 24.77 20.09
C ALA A 36 6.65 25.20 20.84
N ALA A 37 6.46 25.84 21.99
CA ALA A 37 7.54 26.21 22.92
C ALA A 37 8.06 24.98 23.69
N ALA A 38 9.38 24.93 23.88
CA ALA A 38 10.07 23.94 24.70
C ALA A 38 9.75 24.14 26.19
N LEU A 39 9.56 23.05 26.93
CA LEU A 39 9.38 23.05 28.39
C LEU A 39 10.73 22.86 29.10
N ASP A 40 10.97 23.74 30.07
CA ASP A 40 12.13 23.82 30.97
C ASP A 40 11.98 22.85 32.16
N PRO A 41 12.98 22.01 32.49
CA PRO A 41 12.89 21.05 33.59
C PRO A 41 13.49 21.63 34.88
N SER A 42 12.80 22.54 35.55
CA SER A 42 13.15 22.93 36.93
C SER A 42 11.94 23.32 37.77
N ALA A 43 11.14 22.31 38.16
CA ALA A 43 10.13 22.47 39.21
C ALA A 43 9.94 21.13 39.95
N ALA A 44 10.99 20.70 40.64
CA ALA A 44 10.87 19.78 41.76
C ALA A 44 10.92 20.61 43.04
N ASP A 45 9.88 20.47 43.87
CA ASP A 45 9.82 20.68 45.33
C ASP A 45 8.55 21.41 45.74
N SER A 46 7.66 20.71 46.45
CA SER A 46 7.21 21.09 47.81
C SER A 46 5.96 20.32 48.24
N TYR A 47 5.90 20.09 49.56
CA TYR A 47 4.80 19.55 50.39
C TYR A 47 4.58 18.03 50.33
N GLY A 48 4.62 17.26 51.41
CA GLY A 48 4.72 17.57 52.84
C GLY A 48 4.32 16.30 53.59
N ALA A 49 5.07 15.94 54.64
CA ALA A 49 4.83 14.77 55.47
C ALA A 49 3.58 14.96 56.35
N ALA A 50 2.74 13.93 56.46
CA ALA A 50 1.83 13.74 57.59
C ALA A 50 1.56 12.24 57.78
N ALA A 51 2.05 11.70 58.90
CA ALA A 51 1.75 10.37 59.39
C ALA A 51 0.44 10.40 60.20
N LEU A 52 -0.38 9.35 60.10
CA LEU A 52 -1.33 8.95 61.14
C LEU A 52 -1.67 7.46 61.04
N VAL A 53 -1.96 6.91 62.21
CA VAL A 53 -1.75 5.54 62.67
C VAL A 53 -3.04 4.71 62.64
N GLY A 54 -2.92 3.41 62.36
CA GLY A 54 -3.72 2.37 63.00
C GLY A 54 -5.03 1.96 62.31
N GLY A 55 -5.18 0.64 62.08
CA GLY A 55 -6.47 0.02 61.79
C GLY A 55 -6.38 -1.17 60.84
N SER A 56 -6.34 -2.38 61.38
CA SER A 56 -6.49 -3.63 60.64
C SER A 56 -7.76 -3.64 59.78
N ALA A 57 -7.60 -3.93 58.50
CA ALA A 57 -8.66 -4.53 57.69
C ALA A 57 -8.03 -5.54 56.72
N LEU A 58 -7.98 -6.79 57.19
CA LEU A 58 -7.93 -7.97 56.35
C LEU A 58 -9.15 -7.94 55.41
N ALA A 59 -8.96 -7.48 54.18
CA ALA A 59 -9.96 -7.57 53.11
C ALA A 59 -9.28 -7.72 51.75
N LEU A 60 -9.24 -8.96 51.28
CA LEU A 60 -9.52 -9.36 49.90
C LEU A 60 -8.90 -8.49 48.78
N LEU A 61 -7.71 -8.84 48.31
CA LEU A 61 -7.19 -8.39 47.01
C LEU A 61 -6.70 -9.57 46.16
N THR A 62 -7.61 -10.50 45.85
CA THR A 62 -7.60 -11.16 44.53
C THR A 62 -8.23 -10.21 43.51
N ALA A 63 -7.65 -9.02 43.33
CA ALA A 63 -7.98 -8.16 42.20
C ALA A 63 -7.05 -8.50 41.05
N THR A 64 -7.44 -9.48 40.23
CA THR A 64 -6.91 -9.60 38.88
C THR A 64 -7.33 -8.36 38.10
N SER A 65 -6.54 -7.29 38.22
CA SER A 65 -6.79 -6.04 37.51
C SER A 65 -6.74 -6.31 36.01
N LYS A 66 -7.92 -6.43 35.39
CA LYS A 66 -8.06 -6.42 33.93
C LYS A 66 -7.54 -5.08 33.45
N ARG A 67 -6.27 -5.05 33.04
CA ARG A 67 -5.62 -3.87 32.43
C ARG A 67 -6.51 -3.31 31.33
N SER A 68 -6.71 -1.99 31.35
CA SER A 68 -7.53 -1.28 30.37
C SER A 68 -6.97 -1.46 28.96
N LYS A 69 -7.82 -1.37 27.93
CA LYS A 69 -7.40 -1.46 26.52
C LYS A 69 -6.29 -0.46 26.18
N ALA A 70 -6.29 0.72 26.81
CA ALA A 70 -5.27 1.75 26.65
C ALA A 70 -3.90 1.33 27.22
N GLN A 71 -3.87 0.75 28.42
CA GLN A 71 -2.63 0.23 29.01
C GLN A 71 -2.04 -0.93 28.21
N ARG A 72 -2.89 -1.83 27.68
CA ARG A 72 -2.42 -2.92 26.80
C ARG A 72 -1.81 -2.39 25.51
N ARG A 73 -2.42 -1.38 24.89
CA ARG A 73 -1.88 -0.70 23.68
C ARG A 73 -0.52 -0.06 23.94
N THR A 74 -0.36 0.63 25.06
CA THR A 74 0.86 1.36 25.40
C THR A 74 2.02 0.39 25.66
N GLN A 75 1.79 -0.65 26.47
CA GLN A 75 2.80 -1.67 26.75
C GLN A 75 3.18 -2.47 25.49
N LYS A 76 2.23 -2.63 24.55
CA LYS A 76 2.45 -3.27 23.25
C LYS A 76 3.29 -2.42 22.31
N ALA A 77 3.04 -1.11 22.24
CA ALA A 77 3.86 -0.17 21.47
C ALA A 77 5.31 -0.18 21.98
N PHE A 78 5.51 -0.15 23.30
CA PHE A 78 6.83 -0.29 23.90
C PHE A 78 7.53 -1.59 23.49
N ARG A 79 6.86 -2.75 23.57
CA ARG A 79 7.47 -4.04 23.16
C ARG A 79 7.81 -4.10 21.66
N LEU A 80 6.99 -3.50 20.81
CA LEU A 80 7.26 -3.44 19.37
C LEU A 80 8.52 -2.60 19.11
N VAL A 81 8.61 -1.42 19.73
CA VAL A 81 9.80 -0.56 19.66
C VAL A 81 11.04 -1.29 20.18
N ASP A 82 10.92 -2.02 21.29
CA ASP A 82 12.01 -2.78 21.92
C ASP A 82 12.48 -3.98 21.06
N ASN A 83 11.58 -4.60 20.29
CA ASN A 83 11.92 -5.67 19.35
C ASN A 83 12.57 -5.14 18.07
N ILE A 84 12.10 -4.00 17.57
CA ILE A 84 12.72 -3.31 16.42
C ILE A 84 14.13 -2.87 16.79
N ALA A 85 14.30 -2.24 17.96
CA ALA A 85 15.60 -1.78 18.46
C ALA A 85 16.60 -2.94 18.63
N ARG A 86 16.17 -4.08 19.21
CA ARG A 86 17.04 -5.25 19.40
C ARG A 86 17.49 -5.93 18.10
N ARG A 87 16.74 -5.80 17.00
CA ARG A 87 17.10 -6.38 15.70
C ARG A 87 18.00 -5.49 14.86
N ALA A 88 17.90 -4.16 14.99
CA ALA A 88 18.81 -3.25 14.28
C ALA A 88 20.29 -3.59 14.53
N ASP A 89 20.62 -4.11 15.73
CA ASP A 89 21.98 -4.46 16.15
C ASP A 89 22.36 -5.95 15.95
N ALA A 90 21.50 -6.79 15.37
CA ALA A 90 21.78 -8.23 15.24
C ALA A 90 22.72 -8.54 14.05
N PRO A 91 23.78 -9.34 14.21
CA PRO A 91 24.71 -9.64 13.12
C PRO A 91 24.01 -10.42 11.99
N GLY A 92 24.11 -9.92 10.77
CA GLY A 92 23.46 -10.48 9.57
C GLY A 92 22.15 -9.80 9.18
N THR A 93 21.72 -8.74 9.88
CA THR A 93 20.64 -7.88 9.39
C THR A 93 21.12 -7.08 8.19
N VAL A 94 20.46 -7.32 7.05
CA VAL A 94 20.60 -6.47 5.88
C VAL A 94 19.85 -5.19 6.20
N ASP A 95 20.54 -4.05 6.20
CA ASP A 95 19.85 -2.77 6.22
C ASP A 95 19.05 -2.66 4.92
N LEU A 96 17.75 -2.94 4.99
CA LEU A 96 16.84 -2.87 3.84
C LEU A 96 16.59 -1.41 3.43
N CYS A 97 16.88 -0.44 4.30
CA CYS A 97 16.82 1.00 4.04
C CYS A 97 18.15 1.58 3.56
N ALA A 98 19.26 0.88 3.76
CA ALA A 98 20.50 1.22 3.09
C ALA A 98 20.21 1.19 1.59
N ALA A 99 20.45 2.33 0.94
CA ALA A 99 20.49 2.36 -0.50
C ALA A 99 21.40 1.20 -0.95
N PRO A 100 21.01 0.43 -1.98
CA PRO A 100 21.88 -0.61 -2.50
C PRO A 100 23.28 -0.02 -2.74
N PRO A 101 24.37 -0.78 -2.54
CA PRO A 101 25.71 -0.28 -2.78
C PRO A 101 25.77 0.40 -4.15
N GLY A 102 25.89 1.73 -4.19
CA GLY A 102 25.68 2.54 -5.40
C GLY A 102 24.71 3.73 -5.29
N GLY A 103 23.98 3.89 -4.18
CA GLY A 103 23.10 5.04 -3.94
C GLY A 103 21.67 4.87 -4.49
N TYR A 104 20.75 5.77 -4.11
CA TYR A 104 19.34 5.73 -4.54
C TYR A 104 19.17 6.02 -6.05
N CYS A 105 20.01 6.91 -6.57
CA CYS A 105 20.08 7.25 -7.98
C CYS A 105 21.55 7.21 -8.40
N GLU A 106 21.84 6.63 -9.55
CA GLU A 106 23.21 6.62 -10.11
C GLU A 106 23.74 8.05 -10.32
N LYS A 107 22.86 9.01 -10.63
CA LYS A 107 23.20 10.42 -10.86
C LYS A 107 22.10 11.36 -10.38
N LEU A 108 22.43 12.37 -9.57
CA LEU A 108 21.45 13.34 -9.04
C LEU A 108 20.92 14.31 -10.12
N GLU A 109 21.73 14.56 -11.15
CA GLU A 109 21.43 15.58 -12.17
C GLU A 109 20.83 15.01 -13.45
N LYS A 110 20.74 13.67 -13.56
CA LYS A 110 20.30 13.00 -14.78
C LYS A 110 19.33 11.88 -14.45
N CYS A 111 18.16 11.90 -15.09
CA CYS A 111 17.22 10.79 -15.03
C CYS A 111 17.76 9.63 -15.87
N GLU A 112 18.33 8.62 -15.22
CA GLU A 112 18.71 7.36 -15.85
C GLU A 112 17.71 6.27 -15.44
N ARG A 113 17.14 5.60 -16.43
CA ARG A 113 16.09 4.61 -16.19
C ARG A 113 16.71 3.30 -15.73
N ARG A 114 16.36 2.85 -14.52
CA ARG A 114 16.76 1.55 -13.98
C ARG A 114 16.47 0.42 -14.97
N LYS A 115 17.48 -0.39 -15.27
CA LYS A 115 17.35 -1.56 -16.14
C LYS A 115 16.45 -2.63 -15.52
N THR A 116 15.49 -3.11 -16.29
CA THR A 116 14.49 -4.10 -15.90
C THR A 116 14.10 -4.98 -17.08
N ARG A 117 13.69 -6.22 -16.81
CA ARG A 117 13.10 -7.09 -17.82
C ARG A 117 11.79 -6.51 -18.35
N THR A 118 11.46 -6.84 -19.60
CA THR A 118 10.13 -6.57 -20.16
C THR A 118 9.09 -7.58 -19.69
N VAL A 119 7.91 -7.10 -19.33
CA VAL A 119 6.72 -7.88 -19.02
C VAL A 119 5.57 -7.38 -19.90
N MET A 120 4.89 -8.27 -20.60
CA MET A 120 3.73 -7.93 -21.43
C MET A 120 2.47 -7.85 -20.56
N VAL A 121 1.71 -6.77 -20.70
CA VAL A 121 0.36 -6.63 -20.13
C VAL A 121 -0.61 -6.50 -21.30
N GLY A 122 -1.20 -7.63 -21.71
CA GLY A 122 -1.90 -7.69 -23.00
C GLY A 122 -0.92 -7.33 -24.13
N SER A 123 -1.25 -6.32 -24.92
CA SER A 123 -0.39 -5.77 -25.98
C SER A 123 0.64 -4.73 -25.49
N VAL A 124 0.57 -4.27 -24.23
CA VAL A 124 1.42 -3.18 -23.73
C VAL A 124 2.70 -3.72 -23.08
N PRO A 125 3.90 -3.39 -23.59
CA PRO A 125 5.15 -3.79 -22.98
C PRO A 125 5.54 -2.89 -21.81
N VAL A 126 5.87 -3.50 -20.66
CA VAL A 126 6.33 -2.77 -19.46
C VAL A 126 7.74 -3.23 -19.09
N GLY A 127 8.72 -2.34 -19.21
CA GLY A 127 10.12 -2.62 -18.93
C GLY A 127 11.02 -1.45 -19.29
N SER A 128 12.30 -1.49 -18.92
CA SER A 128 13.23 -0.37 -19.09
C SER A 128 13.53 0.01 -20.54
N ASP A 129 13.18 -0.86 -21.49
CA ASP A 129 13.44 -0.68 -22.91
C ASP A 129 12.22 -0.13 -23.70
N HIS A 130 11.10 0.14 -23.01
CA HIS A 130 9.85 0.66 -23.61
C HIS A 130 9.36 1.92 -22.90
N PRO A 131 8.65 2.88 -23.52
CA PRO A 131 8.12 4.06 -22.81
C PRO A 131 7.40 3.72 -21.49
N ILE A 132 7.36 4.67 -20.55
CA ILE A 132 6.64 4.48 -19.29
C ILE A 132 5.14 4.38 -19.61
N ALA A 133 4.58 3.17 -19.48
CA ALA A 133 3.16 2.94 -19.68
C ALA A 133 2.33 3.67 -18.61
N THR A 134 1.35 4.43 -19.07
CA THR A 134 0.37 5.12 -18.24
C THR A 134 -0.71 4.13 -17.80
N GLN A 135 -1.05 4.17 -16.51
CA GLN A 135 -2.07 3.30 -15.95
C GLN A 135 -3.04 4.13 -15.12
N THR A 136 -4.35 3.84 -15.25
CA THR A 136 -5.40 4.41 -14.39
C THR A 136 -6.19 3.33 -13.66
N MET A 137 -7.11 3.75 -12.80
CA MET A 137 -8.06 2.89 -12.10
C MET A 137 -9.47 3.47 -12.24
N THR A 138 -10.44 2.63 -12.55
CA THR A 138 -11.85 3.03 -12.66
C THR A 138 -12.39 3.43 -11.28
N THR A 139 -13.38 4.31 -11.29
CA THR A 139 -14.08 4.79 -10.08
C THR A 139 -15.52 4.32 -10.03
N THR A 140 -16.04 3.81 -11.14
CA THR A 140 -17.38 3.19 -11.22
C THR A 140 -17.43 1.91 -10.40
N LEU A 141 -18.64 1.56 -9.94
CA LEU A 141 -18.88 0.22 -9.40
C LEU A 141 -18.70 -0.79 -10.53
N THR A 142 -17.92 -1.84 -10.32
CA THR A 142 -17.67 -2.84 -11.35
C THR A 142 -18.93 -3.57 -11.82
N SER A 143 -19.95 -3.65 -10.97
CA SER A 143 -21.28 -4.15 -11.33
C SER A 143 -22.02 -3.26 -12.33
N ASP A 144 -21.69 -1.97 -12.42
CA ASP A 144 -22.15 -1.06 -13.48
C ASP A 144 -21.26 -1.27 -14.72
N VAL A 145 -21.62 -2.29 -15.50
CA VAL A 145 -20.87 -2.70 -16.70
C VAL A 145 -20.79 -1.57 -17.71
N GLU A 146 -21.92 -0.96 -18.06
CA GLU A 146 -21.96 0.08 -19.10
C GLU A 146 -21.22 1.35 -18.65
N GLY A 147 -21.40 1.78 -17.41
CA GLY A 147 -20.65 2.92 -16.86
C GLY A 147 -19.14 2.66 -16.82
N THR A 148 -18.73 1.45 -16.45
CA THR A 148 -17.31 1.07 -16.43
C THR A 148 -16.71 0.97 -17.83
N VAL A 149 -17.45 0.40 -18.80
CA VAL A 149 -17.04 0.38 -20.21
C VAL A 149 -16.88 1.80 -20.74
N ALA A 150 -17.86 2.69 -20.52
CA ALA A 150 -17.80 4.08 -20.96
C ALA A 150 -16.61 4.83 -20.34
N GLN A 151 -16.33 4.61 -19.05
CA GLN A 151 -15.17 5.21 -18.39
C GLN A 151 -13.85 4.71 -19.00
N ILE A 152 -13.72 3.41 -19.25
CA ILE A 152 -12.48 2.84 -19.82
C ILE A 152 -12.26 3.33 -21.25
N LYS A 153 -13.31 3.37 -22.08
CA LYS A 153 -13.23 3.94 -23.43
C LYS A 153 -12.73 5.38 -23.41
N LYS A 154 -13.33 6.22 -22.57
CA LYS A 154 -12.89 7.60 -22.39
C LYS A 154 -11.41 7.71 -22.00
N CYS A 155 -10.94 6.85 -21.09
CA CYS A 155 -9.53 6.82 -20.71
C CYS A 155 -8.63 6.35 -21.87
N ALA A 156 -9.06 5.36 -22.64
CA ALA A 156 -8.33 4.87 -23.82
C ALA A 156 -8.21 5.96 -24.90
N ASP A 157 -9.28 6.71 -25.16
CA ASP A 157 -9.30 7.83 -26.10
C ASP A 157 -8.37 8.97 -25.67
N MET A 158 -8.12 9.10 -24.36
CA MET A 158 -7.13 10.03 -23.79
C MET A 158 -5.68 9.50 -23.83
N GLY A 159 -5.46 8.29 -24.36
CA GLY A 159 -4.14 7.67 -24.48
C GLY A 159 -3.67 6.90 -23.25
N VAL A 160 -4.58 6.48 -22.35
CA VAL A 160 -4.21 5.60 -21.22
C VAL A 160 -3.90 4.20 -21.73
N ASP A 161 -2.70 3.70 -21.39
CA ASP A 161 -2.25 2.40 -21.86
C ASP A 161 -2.94 1.23 -21.15
N ILE A 162 -3.18 1.32 -19.84
CA ILE A 162 -3.68 0.21 -19.02
C ILE A 162 -4.78 0.69 -18.05
N ALA A 163 -5.89 -0.04 -17.97
CA ALA A 163 -6.99 0.25 -17.03
C ALA A 163 -7.08 -0.80 -15.91
N ARG A 164 -7.23 -0.36 -14.67
CA ARG A 164 -7.43 -1.23 -13.50
C ARG A 164 -8.86 -1.14 -12.98
N ILE A 165 -9.43 -2.27 -12.58
CA ILE A 165 -10.79 -2.39 -12.06
C ILE A 165 -10.74 -3.14 -10.72
N THR A 166 -11.42 -2.63 -9.69
CA THR A 166 -11.56 -3.34 -8.41
C THR A 166 -12.42 -4.59 -8.59
N VAL A 167 -11.98 -5.74 -8.11
CA VAL A 167 -12.81 -6.96 -8.12
C VAL A 167 -12.78 -7.58 -6.74
N GLN A 168 -13.86 -7.35 -5.97
CA GLN A 168 -13.94 -7.76 -4.57
C GLN A 168 -14.51 -9.17 -4.41
N GLY A 169 -15.44 -9.57 -5.27
CA GLY A 169 -16.12 -10.85 -5.21
C GLY A 169 -16.39 -11.47 -6.57
N MET A 170 -17.13 -12.58 -6.57
CA MET A 170 -17.48 -13.31 -7.80
C MET A 170 -18.48 -12.55 -8.67
N THR A 171 -19.31 -11.70 -8.08
CA THR A 171 -20.26 -10.85 -8.83
C THR A 171 -19.50 -9.83 -9.67
N GLU A 172 -18.53 -9.14 -9.06
CA GLU A 172 -17.66 -8.20 -9.77
C GLU A 172 -16.77 -8.92 -10.77
N ALA A 173 -16.34 -10.17 -10.51
CA ALA A 173 -15.56 -10.94 -11.46
C ALA A 173 -16.35 -11.21 -12.74
N LYS A 174 -17.61 -11.64 -12.62
CA LYS A 174 -18.51 -11.82 -13.78
C LYS A 174 -18.73 -10.50 -14.52
N ALA A 175 -18.98 -9.41 -13.78
CA ALA A 175 -19.15 -8.10 -14.39
C ALA A 175 -17.87 -7.63 -15.13
N CYS A 176 -16.69 -7.87 -14.56
CA CYS A 176 -15.39 -7.58 -15.17
C CYS A 176 -15.18 -8.38 -16.48
N GLU A 177 -15.63 -9.64 -16.52
CA GLU A 177 -15.64 -10.44 -17.75
C GLU A 177 -16.54 -9.80 -18.83
N HIS A 178 -17.76 -9.38 -18.45
CA HIS A 178 -18.65 -8.68 -19.37
C HIS A 178 -18.06 -7.36 -19.87
N ILE A 179 -17.43 -6.57 -18.99
CA ILE A 179 -16.73 -5.33 -19.35
C ILE A 179 -15.62 -5.61 -20.37
N LYS A 180 -14.76 -6.61 -20.11
CA LYS A 180 -13.67 -6.96 -21.03
C LYS A 180 -14.20 -7.38 -22.40
N ARG A 181 -15.24 -8.21 -22.44
CA ARG A 181 -15.86 -8.66 -23.68
C ARG A 181 -16.43 -7.48 -24.47
N ARG A 182 -17.18 -6.61 -23.81
CA ARG A 182 -17.81 -5.44 -24.46
C ARG A 182 -16.78 -4.47 -25.01
N LEU A 183 -15.69 -4.22 -24.28
CA LEU A 183 -14.58 -3.41 -24.80
C LEU A 183 -14.01 -3.99 -26.10
N LEU A 184 -13.79 -5.31 -26.14
CA LEU A 184 -13.29 -5.97 -27.36
C LEU A 184 -14.30 -5.92 -28.51
N GLU A 185 -15.59 -6.17 -28.24
CA GLU A 185 -16.68 -6.06 -29.23
C GLU A 185 -16.76 -4.64 -29.83
N ASP A 186 -16.51 -3.63 -29.00
CA ASP A 186 -16.50 -2.23 -29.40
C ASP A 186 -15.17 -1.77 -30.03
N GLY A 187 -14.18 -2.67 -30.22
CA GLY A 187 -12.88 -2.38 -30.84
C GLY A 187 -11.83 -1.76 -29.91
N TYR A 188 -12.06 -1.75 -28.59
CA TYR A 188 -11.12 -1.24 -27.60
C TYR A 188 -10.25 -2.37 -27.04
N HIS A 189 -8.94 -2.25 -27.25
CA HIS A 189 -7.96 -3.27 -26.85
C HIS A 189 -7.18 -2.94 -25.58
N THR A 190 -7.55 -1.86 -24.86
CA THR A 190 -6.90 -1.46 -23.61
C THR A 190 -6.83 -2.64 -22.63
N PRO A 191 -5.63 -3.04 -22.18
CA PRO A 191 -5.46 -4.09 -21.20
C PRO A 191 -6.16 -3.80 -19.88
N ILE A 192 -6.81 -4.83 -19.34
CA ILE A 192 -7.55 -4.77 -18.07
C ILE A 192 -6.77 -5.48 -16.97
N VAL A 193 -6.63 -4.77 -15.84
CA VAL A 193 -6.03 -5.29 -14.61
C VAL A 193 -7.11 -5.52 -13.56
N ALA A 194 -7.27 -6.75 -13.08
CA ALA A 194 -8.10 -7.04 -11.92
C ALA A 194 -7.35 -6.70 -10.62
N ASP A 195 -7.90 -5.81 -9.81
CA ASP A 195 -7.38 -5.46 -8.49
C ASP A 195 -8.08 -6.27 -7.40
N ILE A 196 -7.40 -7.33 -6.95
CA ILE A 196 -7.96 -8.31 -6.01
C ILE A 196 -7.49 -8.02 -4.59
N HIS A 197 -8.46 -7.89 -3.69
CA HIS A 197 -8.25 -7.78 -2.27
C HIS A 197 -8.81 -9.04 -1.59
N PHE A 198 -7.93 -9.88 -1.00
CA PHE A 198 -8.31 -10.95 -0.06
C PHE A 198 -9.11 -12.17 -0.58
N THR A 199 -9.08 -12.56 -1.86
CA THR A 199 -9.79 -13.80 -2.29
C THR A 199 -9.13 -14.56 -3.45
N PRO A 200 -8.43 -15.69 -3.17
CA PRO A 200 -7.79 -16.51 -4.21
C PRO A 200 -8.73 -17.01 -5.29
N LYS A 201 -9.96 -17.41 -4.92
CA LYS A 201 -10.99 -17.88 -5.86
C LYS A 201 -11.34 -16.82 -6.91
N VAL A 202 -11.45 -15.56 -6.51
CA VAL A 202 -11.77 -14.43 -7.40
C VAL A 202 -10.60 -14.16 -8.34
N ALA A 203 -9.36 -14.19 -7.83
CA ALA A 203 -8.17 -14.03 -8.65
C ALA A 203 -8.04 -15.12 -9.72
N LEU A 204 -8.30 -16.37 -9.34
CA LEU A 204 -8.30 -17.51 -10.25
C LEU A 204 -9.39 -17.38 -11.33
N ALA A 205 -10.58 -16.90 -10.99
CA ALA A 205 -11.63 -16.65 -11.98
C ALA A 205 -11.25 -15.51 -12.94
N CYS A 206 -10.71 -14.41 -12.43
CA CYS A 206 -10.29 -13.28 -13.27
C CYS A 206 -9.17 -13.64 -14.24
N ALA A 207 -8.26 -14.54 -13.84
CA ALA A 207 -7.13 -14.98 -14.66
C ALA A 207 -7.53 -15.54 -16.03
N ASP A 208 -8.79 -15.98 -16.20
CA ASP A 208 -9.29 -16.51 -17.47
C ASP A 208 -9.46 -15.43 -18.55
N PHE A 209 -9.74 -14.18 -18.19
CA PHE A 209 -10.15 -13.14 -19.15
C PHE A 209 -9.38 -11.82 -19.03
N VAL A 210 -8.78 -11.49 -17.87
CA VAL A 210 -8.01 -10.25 -17.72
C VAL A 210 -6.60 -10.37 -18.29
N ASP A 211 -5.92 -9.22 -18.47
CA ASP A 211 -4.56 -9.17 -18.99
C ASP A 211 -3.52 -9.19 -17.88
N LYS A 212 -3.92 -8.78 -16.67
CA LYS A 212 -3.09 -8.77 -15.48
C LYS A 212 -3.91 -8.91 -14.21
N VAL A 213 -3.38 -9.63 -13.23
CA VAL A 213 -3.96 -9.68 -11.88
C VAL A 213 -3.03 -8.94 -10.92
N ARG A 214 -3.59 -8.03 -10.11
CA ARG A 214 -2.88 -7.48 -8.96
C ARG A 214 -3.35 -8.16 -7.69
N VAL A 215 -2.38 -8.58 -6.89
CA VAL A 215 -2.58 -9.11 -5.54
C VAL A 215 -1.78 -8.30 -4.53
N ASN A 216 -2.21 -8.37 -3.27
CA ASN A 216 -1.41 -7.97 -2.13
C ASN A 216 -1.23 -9.19 -1.21
N PRO A 217 0.00 -9.73 -1.07
CA PRO A 217 0.27 -10.91 -0.24
C PRO A 217 -0.15 -10.74 1.22
N GLY A 218 0.03 -9.53 1.80
CA GLY A 218 -0.31 -9.27 3.20
C GLY A 218 -1.79 -9.50 3.50
N ASN A 219 -2.61 -9.32 2.47
CA ASN A 219 -4.05 -9.48 2.50
C ASN A 219 -4.50 -10.83 1.94
N PHE A 220 -3.64 -11.61 1.28
CA PHE A 220 -4.12 -12.75 0.51
C PHE A 220 -4.42 -13.98 1.36
N THR A 221 -3.86 -14.06 2.56
CA THR A 221 -3.89 -15.26 3.41
C THR A 221 -4.33 -15.04 4.84
N SER A 222 -4.34 -13.79 5.28
CA SER A 222 -4.81 -13.42 6.61
C SER A 222 -6.20 -12.81 6.47
N GLY A 223 -7.25 -13.58 6.79
CA GLY A 223 -8.52 -12.97 7.19
C GLY A 223 -8.26 -11.97 8.31
N ARG A 224 -9.05 -10.89 8.45
CA ARG A 224 -8.85 -9.85 9.50
C ARG A 224 -8.73 -10.51 10.88
N LYS A 225 -7.52 -10.78 11.34
CA LYS A 225 -7.26 -11.37 12.65
C LYS A 225 -6.76 -10.26 13.58
N SER A 226 -7.36 -10.23 14.76
CA SER A 226 -7.09 -9.22 15.77
C SER A 226 -5.73 -9.48 16.40
N PHE A 227 -4.92 -8.42 16.42
CA PHE A 227 -3.72 -8.19 17.23
C PHE A 227 -3.78 -8.60 18.72
N ASP A 228 -4.89 -9.14 19.20
CA ASP A 228 -5.15 -9.45 20.60
C ASP A 228 -4.65 -10.84 21.02
N THR A 229 -4.30 -11.73 20.08
CA THR A 229 -4.02 -13.15 20.38
C THR A 229 -2.53 -13.51 20.42
N ILE A 230 -1.66 -12.75 19.75
CA ILE A 230 -0.23 -13.10 19.60
C ILE A 230 0.62 -12.18 20.46
N SER A 231 1.19 -12.72 21.54
CA SER A 231 2.16 -12.00 22.38
C SER A 231 3.58 -12.07 21.84
N GLU A 232 3.92 -13.15 21.14
CA GLU A 232 5.24 -13.43 20.54
C GLU A 232 5.02 -14.18 19.22
N LEU A 233 5.80 -13.84 18.20
CA LEU A 233 5.76 -14.47 16.88
C LEU A 233 6.93 -15.45 16.80
N THR A 234 6.66 -16.75 16.78
CA THR A 234 7.68 -17.81 16.73
C THR A 234 8.18 -18.05 15.31
N GLU A 235 9.29 -18.78 15.14
CA GLU A 235 9.75 -19.18 13.81
C GLU A 235 8.75 -20.10 13.11
N GLU A 236 8.07 -20.95 13.87
CA GLU A 236 7.01 -21.82 13.41
C GLU A 236 5.82 -21.02 12.83
N ASP A 237 5.40 -19.96 13.53
CA ASP A 237 4.33 -19.06 13.05
C ASP A 237 4.69 -18.38 11.72
N ILE A 238 5.97 -17.99 11.56
CA ILE A 238 6.48 -17.39 10.33
C ILE A 238 6.40 -18.40 9.18
N LYS A 239 6.86 -19.63 9.41
CA LYS A 239 6.84 -20.71 8.41
C LYS A 239 5.41 -21.06 8.03
N GLU A 240 4.49 -21.16 8.98
CA GLU A 240 3.07 -21.42 8.71
C GLU A 240 2.45 -20.31 7.86
N ALA A 241 2.72 -19.04 8.20
CA ALA A 241 2.22 -17.90 7.43
C ALA A 241 2.78 -17.88 5.99
N GLN A 242 4.07 -18.21 5.82
CA GLN A 242 4.70 -18.33 4.50
C GLN A 242 4.07 -19.47 3.69
N ALA A 243 3.90 -20.65 4.28
CA ALA A 243 3.27 -21.80 3.64
C ALA A 243 1.82 -21.48 3.22
N GLY A 244 1.08 -20.73 4.03
CA GLY A 244 -0.24 -20.23 3.66
C GLY A 244 -0.21 -19.33 2.43
N ILE A 245 0.74 -18.37 2.37
CA ILE A 245 0.94 -17.47 1.21
C ILE A 245 1.27 -18.28 -0.04
N GLU A 246 2.17 -19.23 0.08
CA GLU A 246 2.56 -20.10 -1.02
C GLU A 246 1.36 -20.92 -1.53
N ALA A 247 0.63 -21.58 -0.64
CA ALA A 247 -0.55 -22.38 -0.99
C ALA A 247 -1.63 -21.55 -1.71
N ALA A 248 -1.77 -20.26 -1.35
CA ALA A 248 -2.73 -19.37 -2.00
C ALA A 248 -2.21 -18.82 -3.34
N LEU A 249 -0.93 -18.44 -3.44
CA LEU A 249 -0.37 -17.79 -4.62
C LEU A 249 0.07 -18.77 -5.72
N VAL A 250 0.62 -19.94 -5.37
CA VAL A 250 1.17 -20.89 -6.36
C VAL A 250 0.13 -21.28 -7.42
N PRO A 251 -1.12 -21.66 -7.07
CA PRO A 251 -2.13 -21.98 -8.08
C PRO A 251 -2.42 -20.81 -9.03
N LEU A 252 -2.44 -19.58 -8.50
CA LEU A 252 -2.66 -18.37 -9.30
C LEU A 252 -1.47 -18.11 -10.24
N VAL A 253 -0.24 -18.21 -9.74
CA VAL A 253 0.98 -18.01 -10.54
C VAL A 253 1.05 -19.00 -11.70
N LEU A 254 0.78 -20.29 -11.41
CA LEU A 254 0.76 -21.32 -12.44
C LEU A 254 -0.30 -21.07 -13.50
N LYS A 255 -1.53 -20.72 -13.10
CA LYS A 255 -2.62 -20.40 -14.02
C LYS A 255 -2.32 -19.16 -14.88
N LEU A 256 -1.76 -18.11 -14.28
CA LEU A 256 -1.37 -16.89 -15.02
C LEU A 256 -0.24 -17.18 -16.01
N LYS A 257 0.73 -18.02 -15.62
CA LYS A 257 1.82 -18.47 -16.50
C LYS A 257 1.29 -19.26 -17.69
N GLU A 258 0.40 -20.23 -17.45
CA GLU A 258 -0.26 -21.01 -18.50
C GLU A 258 -0.98 -20.11 -19.52
N LYS A 259 -1.68 -19.08 -19.02
CA LYS A 259 -2.47 -18.17 -19.86
C LYS A 259 -1.69 -16.97 -20.42
N GLY A 260 -0.39 -16.88 -20.15
CA GLY A 260 0.44 -15.75 -20.57
C GLY A 260 -0.03 -14.39 -20.00
N LYS A 261 -0.54 -14.38 -18.77
CA LYS A 261 -1.05 -13.17 -18.11
C LYS A 261 -0.05 -12.61 -17.10
N ALA A 262 -0.01 -11.29 -16.98
CA ALA A 262 0.89 -10.64 -16.02
C ALA A 262 0.35 -10.72 -14.60
N MET A 263 1.25 -10.63 -13.62
CA MET A 263 0.90 -10.44 -12.21
C MET A 263 1.61 -9.22 -11.64
N ARG A 264 0.94 -8.48 -10.75
CA ARG A 264 1.57 -7.47 -9.88
C ARG A 264 1.44 -7.88 -8.42
N ILE A 265 2.57 -8.03 -7.75
CA ILE A 265 2.65 -8.01 -6.29
C ILE A 265 2.66 -6.54 -5.87
N GLY A 266 1.64 -6.09 -5.14
CA GLY A 266 1.51 -4.69 -4.71
C GLY A 266 1.37 -4.58 -3.20
N VAL A 267 2.47 -4.23 -2.54
CA VAL A 267 2.58 -4.00 -1.08
C VAL A 267 2.37 -2.52 -0.77
N ASN A 268 1.58 -2.22 0.25
CA ASN A 268 1.29 -0.86 0.73
C ASN A 268 1.35 -0.83 2.27
N HIS A 269 1.76 0.32 2.85
CA HIS A 269 1.86 0.55 4.32
C HIS A 269 0.62 0.08 5.10
N GLY A 270 -0.59 0.50 4.70
CA GLY A 270 -1.84 0.18 5.41
C GLY A 270 -2.34 -1.27 5.28
N SER A 271 -1.54 -2.18 4.73
CA SER A 271 -1.96 -3.55 4.42
C SER A 271 -0.82 -4.57 4.49
N LEU A 272 0.18 -4.27 5.33
CA LEU A 272 1.23 -5.23 5.67
C LEU A 272 0.61 -6.36 6.50
N ALA A 273 1.11 -7.58 6.26
CA ALA A 273 0.72 -8.73 7.07
C ALA A 273 1.20 -8.57 8.51
N GLU A 274 0.48 -9.20 9.44
CA GLU A 274 0.80 -9.15 10.87
C GLU A 274 2.23 -9.58 11.18
N ARG A 275 2.73 -10.65 10.54
CA ARG A 275 4.13 -11.10 10.71
C ARG A 275 5.13 -10.00 10.37
N ILE A 276 4.84 -9.20 9.34
CA ILE A 276 5.71 -8.13 8.85
C ILE A 276 5.63 -6.96 9.82
N LEU A 277 4.43 -6.56 10.22
CA LEU A 277 4.22 -5.51 11.21
C LEU A 277 4.88 -5.85 12.56
N PHE A 278 4.86 -7.12 12.98
CA PHE A 278 5.51 -7.56 14.21
C PHE A 278 7.03 -7.54 14.10
N GLN A 279 7.58 -7.96 12.96
CA GLN A 279 9.03 -8.07 12.76
C GLN A 279 9.72 -6.74 12.42
N TYR A 280 9.05 -5.88 11.65
CA TYR A 280 9.65 -4.69 11.05
C TYR A 280 8.88 -3.40 11.39
N GLY A 281 7.67 -3.50 11.96
CA GLY A 281 6.77 -2.36 12.07
C GLY A 281 6.13 -1.97 10.73
N ASP A 282 5.39 -0.85 10.73
CA ASP A 282 4.96 -0.19 9.50
C ASP A 282 6.10 0.72 9.00
N SER A 283 7.06 0.10 8.33
CA SER A 283 8.33 0.70 7.93
C SER A 283 8.66 0.41 6.46
N PRO A 284 9.51 1.22 5.80
CA PRO A 284 9.99 0.92 4.45
C PRO A 284 10.63 -0.48 4.35
N GLU A 285 11.39 -0.88 5.36
CA GLU A 285 12.00 -2.21 5.49
C GLU A 285 10.93 -3.30 5.52
N GLY A 286 9.85 -3.10 6.29
CA GLY A 286 8.70 -4.00 6.31
C GLY A 286 8.02 -4.11 4.95
N MET A 287 7.89 -3.00 4.21
CA MET A 287 7.34 -3.02 2.85
C MET A 287 8.22 -3.82 1.88
N ILE A 288 9.54 -3.66 1.96
CA ILE A 288 10.51 -4.40 1.14
C ILE A 288 10.46 -5.88 1.49
N ALA A 289 10.54 -6.22 2.77
CA ALA A 289 10.49 -7.60 3.26
C ALA A 289 9.17 -8.30 2.94
N SER A 290 8.06 -7.56 2.78
CA SER A 290 6.80 -8.13 2.34
C SER A 290 6.70 -8.33 0.82
N ALA A 291 7.51 -7.61 0.03
CA ALA A 291 7.48 -7.66 -1.43
C ALA A 291 8.39 -8.75 -2.00
N ILE A 292 9.50 -9.03 -1.30
CA ILE A 292 10.45 -10.11 -1.56
C ILE A 292 9.88 -11.44 -1.06
#